data_AF-A0A257ZWS4-F1
#
_entry.id   AF-A0A257ZWS4-F1
#
_cell.length_a   1.000
_cell.length_b   1.000
_cell.length_c   1.000
_cell.angle_alpha   90.00
_cell.angle_beta   90.00
_cell.angle_gamma   90.00
#
_symmetry.space_group_name_H-M   'P 1'
#
loop_
_entity.id
_entity.type
_entity.pdbx_description
1 polymer ?
#
loop_
_entity_poly.entity_id
_entity_poly.type
_entity_poly.pdbx_seq_one_letter_code
_entity_poly.pdbx_strand_id
1 'polypeptide(L)'
;MVDPAAYEASPALASATALIGEVKAAINDHIEATARSKQYDGAVAISTYVNSTVPAWAAEALAFVAWRDAVWIYAVGALDSVLGGHRAAPSVEEFLAELPAMEWPA
;
A
#
# COMPACT_ATOMS: atom_id res chain seq x y z
N MET A 1 0.52 -28.42 -29.63
CA MET A 1 0.92 -27.04 -29.98
C MET A 1 -0.03 -26.15 -29.21
N VAL A 2 0.43 -25.50 -28.13
CA VAL A 2 -0.40 -24.54 -27.39
C VAL A 2 -0.54 -23.32 -28.29
N ASP A 3 -1.77 -22.85 -28.48
CA ASP A 3 -2.05 -21.66 -29.28
C ASP A 3 -1.28 -20.46 -28.66
N PRO A 4 -0.36 -19.80 -29.39
CA PRO A 4 0.35 -18.63 -28.87
C PRO A 4 -0.60 -17.48 -28.50
N ALA A 5 -1.83 -17.43 -29.03
CA ALA A 5 -2.86 -16.48 -28.62
C ALA A 5 -3.38 -16.74 -27.20
N ALA A 6 -3.19 -17.94 -26.64
CA ALA A 6 -3.60 -18.27 -25.28
C ALA A 6 -2.69 -17.65 -24.20
N TYR A 7 -1.55 -17.06 -24.59
CA TYR A 7 -0.64 -16.34 -23.69
C TYR A 7 -0.86 -14.83 -23.70
N GLU A 8 -1.64 -14.28 -24.64
CA GLU A 8 -2.02 -12.87 -24.61
C GLU A 8 -3.13 -12.67 -23.57
N ALA A 9 -2.83 -11.91 -22.53
CA ALA A 9 -3.81 -11.55 -21.53
C ALA A 9 -4.99 -10.81 -22.18
N SER A 10 -6.22 -11.22 -21.84
CA SER A 10 -7.44 -10.49 -22.23
C SER A 10 -7.30 -9.00 -21.89
N PRO A 11 -7.87 -8.06 -22.69
CA PRO A 11 -7.84 -6.62 -22.40
C PRO A 11 -8.28 -6.28 -20.96
N ALA A 12 -9.25 -7.00 -20.42
CA ALA A 12 -9.71 -6.81 -19.04
C ALA A 12 -8.63 -7.19 -17.99
N LEU A 13 -7.87 -8.26 -18.25
CA LEU A 13 -6.77 -8.72 -17.39
C LEU A 13 -5.56 -7.77 -17.46
N ALA A 14 -5.29 -7.20 -18.64
CA ALA A 14 -4.26 -6.18 -18.83
C ALA A 14 -4.60 -4.89 -18.07
N SER A 15 -5.84 -4.39 -18.17
CA SER A 15 -6.30 -3.21 -17.42
C SER A 15 -6.29 -3.43 -15.91
N ALA A 16 -6.70 -4.62 -15.44
CA ALA A 16 -6.65 -4.96 -14.03
C ALA A 16 -5.20 -4.99 -13.49
N THR A 17 -4.26 -5.52 -14.27
CA THR A 17 -2.83 -5.54 -13.89
C THR A 17 -2.24 -4.13 -13.82
N ALA A 18 -2.58 -3.25 -14.77
CA ALA A 18 -2.17 -1.86 -14.75
C ALA A 18 -2.68 -1.13 -13.50
N LEU A 19 -3.97 -1.26 -13.18
CA LEU A 19 -4.57 -0.69 -11.97
C LEU A 19 -3.86 -1.15 -10.69
N ILE A 20 -3.60 -2.46 -10.56
CA ILE A 20 -2.87 -3.00 -9.41
C ILE A 20 -1.48 -2.37 -9.29
N GLY A 21 -0.77 -2.21 -10.41
CA GLY A 21 0.56 -1.60 -10.44
C GLY A 21 0.54 -0.15 -9.99
N GLU A 22 -0.39 0.65 -10.53
CA GLU A 22 -0.56 2.07 -10.21
C GLU A 22 -0.96 2.27 -8.75
N VAL A 23 -1.95 1.53 -8.25
CA VAL A 23 -2.38 1.59 -6.85
C VAL A 23 -1.26 1.19 -5.90
N LYS A 24 -0.51 0.12 -6.21
CA LYS A 24 0.64 -0.30 -5.38
C LYS A 24 1.73 0.76 -5.33
N ALA A 25 2.06 1.37 -6.47
CA ALA A 25 3.06 2.44 -6.52
C ALA A 25 2.61 3.65 -5.69
N ALA A 26 1.36 4.08 -5.85
CA ALA A 26 0.78 5.20 -5.11
C ALA A 26 0.73 4.95 -3.58
N ILE A 27 0.35 3.73 -3.16
CA ILE A 27 0.39 3.34 -1.74
C ILE A 27 1.82 3.39 -1.21
N ASN A 28 2.79 2.86 -1.96
CA ASN A 28 4.19 2.89 -1.55
C ASN A 28 4.69 4.32 -1.38
N ASP A 29 4.39 5.20 -2.34
CA ASP A 29 4.77 6.62 -2.27
C ASP A 29 4.12 7.32 -1.07
N HIS A 30 2.86 7.00 -0.76
CA HIS A 30 2.17 7.50 0.42
C HIS A 30 2.84 7.04 1.72
N ILE A 31 3.16 5.76 1.85
CA ILE A 31 3.87 5.19 3.01
C ILE A 31 5.24 5.85 3.20
N GLU A 32 5.98 5.99 2.10
CA GLU A 32 7.29 6.62 2.07
C GLU A 32 7.24 8.11 2.45
N ALA A 33 6.25 8.85 1.94
CA ALA A 33 6.03 10.26 2.30
C ALA A 33 5.66 10.42 3.78
N THR A 34 4.81 9.53 4.31
CA THR A 34 4.43 9.53 5.73
C THR A 34 5.64 9.29 6.62
N ALA A 35 6.55 8.37 6.28
CA ALA A 35 7.80 8.20 7.03
C ALA A 35 8.68 9.47 6.99
N ARG A 36 8.85 10.08 5.81
CA ARG A 36 9.62 11.32 5.65
C ARG A 36 9.03 12.51 6.39
N SER A 37 7.72 12.53 6.65
CA SER A 37 7.08 13.58 7.47
C SER A 37 7.63 13.66 8.91
N LYS A 38 8.22 12.56 9.40
CA LYS A 38 8.90 12.45 10.70
C LYS A 38 10.42 12.44 10.57
N GLN A 39 10.95 12.93 9.45
CA GLN A 39 12.39 13.07 9.17
C GLN A 39 13.18 11.76 9.07
N TYR A 40 12.50 10.63 8.87
CA TYR A 40 13.17 9.38 8.50
C TYR A 40 13.48 9.36 6.98
N ASP A 41 14.55 8.69 6.58
CA ASP A 41 14.92 8.57 5.15
C ASP A 41 13.84 7.86 4.31
N GLY A 42 13.05 6.99 4.94
CA GLY A 42 11.95 6.27 4.31
C GLY A 42 11.33 5.21 5.20
N ALA A 43 10.41 4.43 4.64
CA ALA A 43 9.60 3.44 5.37
C ALA A 43 10.47 2.33 5.99
N VAL A 44 11.53 1.92 5.29
CA VAL A 44 12.50 0.93 5.80
C VAL A 44 13.22 1.48 7.03
N ALA A 45 13.71 2.73 6.96
CA ALA A 45 14.49 3.34 8.04
C ALA A 45 13.70 3.40 9.35
N ILE A 46 12.48 3.97 9.32
CA ILE A 46 11.63 4.04 10.52
C ILE A 46 11.31 2.64 11.08
N SER A 47 11.05 1.65 10.21
CA SER A 47 10.74 0.28 10.62
C SER A 47 11.89 -0.39 11.40
N THR A 48 13.13 0.05 11.22
CA THR A 48 14.27 -0.53 11.97
C THR A 48 14.28 -0.13 13.44
N TYR A 49 13.58 0.95 13.83
CA TYR A 49 13.59 1.48 15.19
C TYR A 49 12.59 0.82 16.14
N VAL A 50 11.83 -0.20 15.72
CA VAL A 50 10.82 -0.89 16.57
C VAL A 50 11.38 -1.41 17.90
N ASN A 51 12.68 -1.73 17.95
CA ASN A 51 13.39 -2.20 19.14
C ASN A 51 14.44 -1.18 19.64
N SER A 52 14.30 0.10 19.28
CA SER A 52 15.20 1.17 19.72
C SER A 52 15.24 1.27 21.25
N THR A 53 16.42 1.54 21.80
CA THR A 53 16.58 1.86 23.23
C THR A 53 16.09 3.28 23.57
N VAL A 54 15.79 4.10 22.55
CA VAL A 54 15.15 5.41 22.71
C VAL A 54 13.63 5.24 22.62
N PRO A 55 12.87 5.44 23.73
CA PRO A 55 11.44 5.11 23.77
C PRO A 55 10.59 5.83 22.72
N ALA A 56 10.90 7.10 22.41
CA ALA A 56 10.17 7.88 21.41
C ALA A 56 10.30 7.26 20.00
N TRP A 57 11.50 6.85 19.60
CA TRP A 57 11.72 6.24 18.28
C TRP A 57 11.07 4.86 18.18
N ALA A 58 11.11 4.07 19.26
CA ALA A 58 10.41 2.80 19.32
C ALA A 58 8.89 2.98 19.19
N ALA A 59 8.31 3.96 19.90
CA ALA A 59 6.88 4.24 19.83
C ALA A 59 6.44 4.69 18.43
N GLU A 60 7.20 5.58 17.79
CA GLU A 60 6.92 6.02 16.41
C GLU A 60 7.03 4.87 15.41
N ALA A 61 8.07 4.04 15.52
CA ALA A 61 8.27 2.89 14.64
C ALA A 61 7.16 1.85 14.79
N LEU A 62 6.74 1.56 16.02
CA LEU A 62 5.63 0.64 16.28
C LEU A 62 4.33 1.17 15.69
N ALA A 63 4.01 2.45 15.90
CA ALA A 63 2.82 3.08 15.32
C ALA A 63 2.85 3.03 13.79
N PHE A 64 3.99 3.37 13.17
CA PHE A 64 4.13 3.35 11.72
C PHE A 64 3.99 1.95 11.13
N VAL A 65 4.63 0.94 11.74
CA VAL A 65 4.53 -0.46 11.27
C VAL A 65 3.09 -0.95 11.37
N ALA A 66 2.42 -0.70 12.50
CA ALA A 66 1.01 -1.08 12.68
C ALA A 66 0.08 -0.41 11.65
N TRP A 67 0.27 0.89 11.41
CA TRP A 67 -0.47 1.63 10.39
C TRP A 67 -0.20 1.09 8.98
N ARG A 68 1.07 0.86 8.63
CA ARG A 68 1.47 0.30 7.33
C ARG A 68 0.85 -1.08 7.10
N ASP A 69 0.79 -1.92 8.14
CA ASP A 69 0.14 -3.22 8.07
C ASP A 69 -1.36 -3.07 7.78
N ALA A 70 -2.04 -2.14 8.46
CA ALA A 70 -3.45 -1.83 8.21
C ALA A 70 -3.70 -1.32 6.78
N VAL A 71 -2.83 -0.45 6.26
CA VAL A 71 -2.87 0.04 4.86
C VAL A 71 -2.80 -1.12 3.87
N TRP A 72 -1.86 -2.05 4.04
CA TRP A 72 -1.72 -3.18 3.12
C TRP A 72 -2.86 -4.21 3.26
N ILE A 73 -3.35 -4.47 4.47
CA ILE A 73 -4.53 -5.31 4.69
C ILE A 73 -5.74 -4.74 3.95
N TYR A 74 -5.99 -3.43 4.10
CA TYR A 74 -7.04 -2.75 3.37
C TYR A 74 -6.85 -2.88 1.86
N ALA A 75 -5.64 -2.56 1.37
CA ALA A 75 -5.36 -2.50 -0.05
C ALA A 75 -5.56 -3.85 -0.74
N VAL A 76 -5.10 -4.95 -0.12
CA VAL A 76 -5.29 -6.30 -0.65
C VAL A 76 -6.77 -6.66 -0.72
N GLY A 77 -7.55 -6.38 0.33
CA GLY A 77 -8.99 -6.68 0.33
C GLY A 77 -9.79 -5.85 -0.68
N ALA A 78 -9.45 -4.56 -0.83
CA ALA A 78 -10.08 -3.69 -1.81
C ALA A 78 -9.77 -4.12 -3.25
N LEU A 79 -8.50 -4.45 -3.54
CA LEU A 79 -8.11 -4.96 -4.87
C LEU A 79 -8.75 -6.32 -5.18
N ASP A 80 -8.83 -7.23 -4.20
CA ASP A 80 -9.52 -8.52 -4.39
C ASP A 80 -11.02 -8.31 -4.72
N SER A 81 -11.67 -7.36 -4.04
CA SER A 81 -13.07 -7.01 -4.33
C SER A 81 -13.27 -6.45 -5.74
N VAL A 82 -12.31 -5.64 -6.23
CA VAL A 82 -12.33 -5.11 -7.60
C VAL A 82 -12.13 -6.24 -8.62
N LEU A 83 -11.16 -7.12 -8.39
CA LEU A 83 -10.85 -8.24 -9.28
C LEU A 83 -11.96 -9.29 -9.32
N GLY A 84 -12.63 -9.54 -8.20
CA GLY A 84 -13.80 -10.41 -8.10
C GLY A 84 -15.08 -9.81 -8.70
N GLY A 85 -15.05 -8.56 -9.16
CA GLY A 85 -16.22 -7.86 -9.69
C GLY A 85 -17.26 -7.51 -8.62
N HIS A 86 -16.89 -7.56 -7.35
CA HIS A 86 -17.75 -7.17 -6.21
C HIS A 86 -17.79 -5.66 -6.01
N ARG A 87 -16.84 -4.94 -6.61
CA ARG A 87 -16.69 -3.49 -6.52
C ARG A 87 -16.18 -2.93 -7.85
N ALA A 88 -16.63 -1.73 -8.23
CA ALA A 88 -16.05 -1.01 -9.36
C ALA A 88 -14.63 -0.54 -9.04
N ALA A 89 -13.72 -0.60 -10.02
CA ALA A 89 -12.37 -0.07 -9.87
C ALA A 89 -12.42 1.44 -9.55
N PRO A 90 -11.92 1.88 -8.38
CA PRO A 90 -11.82 3.31 -8.08
C PRO A 90 -10.64 3.94 -8.84
N SER A 91 -10.59 5.27 -8.88
CA SER A 91 -9.37 5.99 -9.25
C SER A 91 -8.29 5.78 -8.17
N VAL A 92 -7.03 6.09 -8.51
CA VAL A 92 -5.93 6.01 -7.54
C VAL A 92 -6.16 6.98 -6.37
N GLU A 93 -6.64 8.19 -6.64
CA GLU A 93 -6.94 9.20 -5.63
C GLU A 93 -8.06 8.75 -4.69
N GLU A 94 -9.14 8.18 -5.24
CA GLU A 94 -10.24 7.61 -4.48
C GLU A 94 -9.74 6.47 -3.58
N PHE A 95 -8.88 5.59 -4.12
CA PHE A 95 -8.30 4.49 -3.35
C PHE A 95 -7.44 5.00 -2.18
N LEU A 96 -6.58 6.00 -2.44
CA LEU A 96 -5.73 6.59 -1.40
C LEU A 96 -6.56 7.28 -0.30
N ALA A 97 -7.69 7.89 -0.63
CA ALA A 97 -8.58 8.55 0.33
C ALA A 97 -9.28 7.56 1.28
N GLU A 98 -9.36 6.27 0.91
CA GLU A 98 -9.96 5.22 1.72
C GLU A 98 -8.97 4.54 2.67
N LEU A 99 -7.68 4.81 2.53
CA LEU A 99 -6.65 4.22 3.37
C LEU A 99 -6.78 4.68 4.83
N PRO A 100 -6.43 3.82 5.80
CA PRO A 100 -6.30 4.22 7.19
C PRO A 100 -5.41 5.46 7.32
N ALA A 101 -5.82 6.43 8.15
CA ALA A 101 -5.00 7.58 8.47
C ALA A 101 -3.86 7.20 9.43
N MET A 102 -2.71 7.84 9.28
CA MET A 102 -1.58 7.65 10.20
C MET A 102 -1.80 8.44 11.49
N GLU A 103 -1.75 7.75 12.63
CA GLU A 103 -1.79 8.35 13.96
C GLU A 103 -0.43 8.21 14.64
N TRP A 104 0.26 9.33 14.83
CA TRP A 104 1.54 9.37 15.54
C TRP A 104 1.32 9.43 17.06
N PRO A 105 2.18 8.79 17.86
CA PRO A 105 2.15 8.96 19.30
C PRO A 105 2.47 10.42 19.69
N ALA A 106 1.87 10.89 20.77
CA ALA A 106 2.04 12.23 21.33
C ALA A 106 3.41 12.45 21.99
#